data_AF-A0A0D2W3J7-F1
#
_entry.id   AF-A0A0D2W3J7-F1
#
_cell.length_a   1.000
_cell.length_b   1.000
_cell.length_c   1.000
_cell.angle_alpha   90.00
_cell.angle_beta   90.00
_cell.angle_gamma   90.00
#
_symmetry.space_group_name_H-M   'P 1'
#
loop_
_entity.id
_entity.type
_entity.pdbx_description
1 polymer ?
#
loop_
_entity_poly.entity_id
_entity_poly.type
_entity_poly.pdbx_seq_one_letter_code
_entity_poly.pdbx_strand_id
1 'polypeptide(L)'
;MYGCFGYCLWPQILKLKALPPSKKFEEHLPRHHAEFLCCLPFKEYTLSHCGLNLDTKLSEILPKPEMGPELHIAYGVAQELVRGDSVTKLHCDMSDVVNVLVHAAEVNLKGEQLASIMKLKERHHVQDLKEIFGMKKKVDRVQPAGYSTQNGTSSARVSKLEDSAVEDVQGGGFFLREDVPKLRDYLNKHFREFRHINCSPVPRVKMHSYFNLIVQ
;
A
#
# COMPACT_ATOMS: atom_id res chain seq x y z
N MET A 1 -7.05 11.87 -15.98
CA MET A 1 -7.00 12.72 -14.76
C MET A 1 -5.59 13.24 -14.58
N TYR A 2 -5.39 14.35 -13.87
CA TYR A 2 -4.05 14.79 -13.46
C TYR A 2 -3.71 14.18 -12.10
N GLY A 3 -2.50 13.66 -11.93
CA GLY A 3 -2.04 13.16 -10.63
C GLY A 3 -1.81 14.28 -9.63
N CYS A 4 -1.84 13.95 -8.33
CA CYS A 4 -1.51 14.88 -7.26
C CYS A 4 0.00 14.80 -6.95
N PHE A 5 0.68 15.95 -6.92
CA PHE A 5 2.13 16.03 -6.69
C PHE A 5 2.46 17.09 -5.65
N GLY A 6 3.45 16.81 -4.82
CA GLY A 6 4.01 17.78 -3.88
C GLY A 6 5.04 18.72 -4.53
N TYR A 7 5.61 19.60 -3.71
CA TYR A 7 6.60 20.61 -4.14
C TYR A 7 7.86 20.05 -4.83
N CYS A 8 8.22 18.79 -4.57
CA CYS A 8 9.37 18.12 -5.17
C CYS A 8 9.01 17.25 -6.39
N LEU A 9 7.80 17.41 -6.95
CA LEU A 9 7.23 16.55 -8.00
C LEU A 9 7.15 15.06 -7.59
N TRP A 10 7.16 14.79 -6.28
CA TRP A 10 6.89 13.46 -5.76
C TRP A 10 5.37 13.21 -5.74
N PRO A 11 4.89 12.05 -6.21
CA PRO A 11 3.47 11.72 -6.19
C PRO A 11 2.93 11.71 -4.76
N GLN A 12 1.74 12.27 -4.57
CA GLN A 12 1.00 12.16 -3.33
C GLN A 12 -0.04 11.06 -3.44
N ILE A 13 0.15 10.01 -2.64
CA ILE A 13 -0.79 8.90 -2.54
C ILE A 13 -1.85 9.27 -1.51
N LEU A 14 -2.95 9.84 -1.99
CA LEU A 14 -4.08 10.24 -1.15
C LEU A 14 -5.16 9.16 -1.19
N LYS A 15 -5.70 8.82 -0.02
CA LYS A 15 -6.85 7.92 0.14
C LYS A 15 -8.00 8.69 0.76
N LEU A 16 -9.11 8.77 0.04
CA LEU A 16 -10.39 9.23 0.55
C LEU A 16 -11.18 8.01 1.04
N LYS A 17 -11.46 7.98 2.35
CA LYS A 17 -12.50 7.12 2.92
C LYS A 17 -13.80 7.90 2.83
N ALA A 18 -14.59 7.62 1.81
CA ALA A 18 -15.64 8.53 1.37
C ALA A 18 -16.90 8.45 2.23
N LEU A 19 -17.21 7.30 2.85
CA LEU A 19 -18.43 7.14 3.65
C LEU A 19 -18.16 6.20 4.86
N PRO A 20 -18.65 6.53 6.07
CA PRO A 20 -18.57 5.61 7.20
C PRO A 20 -19.48 4.38 6.99
N PRO A 21 -19.12 3.21 7.52
CA PRO A 21 -19.94 2.00 7.45
C PRO A 21 -21.26 2.26 8.19
N SER A 22 -22.34 2.51 7.46
CA SER A 22 -23.68 2.68 8.04
C SER A 22 -24.75 2.63 6.95
N LYS A 23 -26.02 2.52 7.38
CA LYS A 23 -27.24 2.63 6.54
C LYS A 23 -27.28 3.90 5.66
N LYS A 24 -26.38 4.87 5.90
CA LYS A 24 -26.26 6.11 5.15
C LYS A 24 -25.76 5.95 3.71
N PHE A 25 -25.14 4.82 3.34
CA PHE A 25 -24.72 4.61 1.94
C PHE A 25 -25.91 4.54 0.99
N GLU A 26 -26.93 3.76 1.37
CA GLU A 26 -28.19 3.69 0.63
C GLU A 26 -28.89 5.06 0.60
N GLU A 27 -28.87 5.80 1.71
CA GLU A 27 -29.49 7.14 1.81
C GLU A 27 -28.79 8.18 0.93
N HIS A 28 -27.46 8.19 0.88
CA HIS A 28 -26.69 9.21 0.15
C HIS A 28 -26.52 8.87 -1.34
N LEU A 29 -26.39 7.59 -1.69
CA LEU A 29 -26.11 7.14 -3.06
C LEU A 29 -26.98 5.93 -3.45
N PRO A 30 -28.33 6.07 -3.46
CA PRO A 30 -29.25 4.92 -3.61
C PRO A 30 -29.07 4.16 -4.93
N ARG A 31 -28.83 4.89 -6.03
CA ARG A 31 -28.57 4.27 -7.34
C ARG A 31 -27.28 3.42 -7.32
N HIS A 32 -26.20 3.96 -6.77
CA HIS A 32 -24.93 3.24 -6.69
C HIS A 32 -25.01 2.06 -5.72
N HIS A 33 -25.82 2.18 -4.65
CA HIS A 33 -26.10 1.07 -3.75
C HIS A 33 -26.79 -0.09 -4.46
N ALA A 34 -27.84 0.19 -5.22
CA ALA A 34 -28.54 -0.84 -6.00
C ALA A 34 -27.62 -1.51 -7.03
N GLU A 35 -26.85 -0.71 -7.78
CA GLU A 35 -25.88 -1.23 -8.76
C GLU A 35 -24.79 -2.07 -8.07
N PHE A 36 -24.25 -1.61 -6.92
CA PHE A 36 -23.27 -2.35 -6.14
C PHE A 36 -23.79 -3.72 -5.69
N LEU A 37 -25.00 -3.77 -5.10
CA LEU A 37 -25.61 -5.04 -4.68
C LEU A 37 -25.85 -5.98 -5.87
N CYS A 38 -26.18 -5.46 -7.05
CA CYS A 38 -26.36 -6.26 -8.25
C CYS A 38 -25.05 -6.91 -8.73
N CYS A 39 -23.93 -6.22 -8.55
CA CYS A 39 -22.59 -6.65 -8.98
C CYS A 39 -21.86 -7.55 -7.97
N LEU A 40 -22.40 -7.75 -6.76
CA LEU A 40 -21.75 -8.61 -5.77
C LEU A 40 -21.66 -10.06 -6.27
N PRO A 41 -20.45 -10.67 -6.24
CA PRO A 41 -20.28 -12.10 -6.51
C PRO A 41 -20.83 -12.94 -5.35
N PHE A 42 -21.06 -14.24 -5.60
CA PHE A 42 -21.47 -15.22 -4.58
C PHE A 42 -22.62 -14.71 -3.70
N LYS A 43 -23.74 -14.37 -4.34
CA LYS A 43 -24.87 -13.67 -3.73
C LYS A 43 -25.44 -14.40 -2.51
N GLU A 44 -25.29 -15.72 -2.44
CA GLU A 44 -25.67 -16.54 -1.30
C GLU A 44 -24.88 -16.22 -0.02
N TYR A 45 -23.67 -15.70 -0.15
CA TYR A 45 -22.79 -15.31 0.97
C TYR A 45 -22.76 -13.79 1.19
N THR A 46 -22.92 -13.00 0.12
CA THR A 46 -22.74 -11.55 0.18
C THR A 46 -24.04 -10.79 0.43
N LEU A 47 -25.18 -11.29 -0.03
CA LEU A 47 -26.48 -10.64 0.18
C LEU A 47 -27.11 -11.10 1.50
N SER A 48 -27.77 -10.16 2.16
CA SER A 48 -28.30 -10.35 3.52
C SER A 48 -29.70 -10.98 3.53
N HIS A 49 -30.42 -10.96 2.40
CA HIS A 49 -31.83 -11.36 2.31
C HIS A 49 -32.05 -12.81 1.88
N CYS A 50 -31.00 -13.54 1.48
CA CYS A 50 -31.11 -14.95 1.12
C CYS A 50 -29.77 -15.69 1.29
N GLY A 51 -29.82 -16.91 1.82
CA GLY A 51 -28.68 -17.84 1.79
C GLY A 51 -27.90 -18.03 3.10
N LEU A 52 -26.58 -18.09 2.94
CA LEU A 52 -25.55 -18.48 3.91
C LEU A 52 -24.92 -17.30 4.66
N ASN A 53 -25.27 -16.07 4.30
CA ASN A 53 -24.87 -14.89 5.06
C ASN A 53 -25.51 -14.91 6.47
N LEU A 54 -24.68 -14.98 7.50
CA LEU A 54 -25.11 -15.04 8.90
C LEU A 54 -25.38 -13.67 9.52
N ASP A 55 -24.98 -12.56 8.89
CA ASP A 55 -25.12 -11.20 9.45
C ASP A 55 -26.57 -10.88 9.86
N THR A 56 -27.54 -11.20 8.99
CA THR A 56 -28.96 -10.95 9.28
C THR A 56 -29.55 -11.88 10.31
N LYS A 57 -29.07 -13.12 10.39
CA LYS A 57 -29.55 -14.12 11.35
C LYS A 57 -28.99 -13.87 12.75
N LEU A 58 -27.76 -13.35 12.85
CA LEU A 58 -27.12 -13.02 14.13
C LEU A 58 -27.62 -11.70 14.71
N SER A 59 -28.08 -10.78 13.88
CA SER A 59 -28.64 -9.47 14.30
C SER A 59 -29.91 -9.59 15.15
N GLU A 60 -30.57 -10.76 15.19
CA GLU A 60 -31.72 -11.02 16.09
C GLU A 60 -31.30 -11.31 17.54
N ILE A 61 -30.05 -11.71 17.76
CA ILE A 61 -29.54 -12.21 19.06
C ILE A 61 -28.42 -11.32 19.61
N LEU A 62 -27.65 -10.66 18.74
CA LEU A 62 -26.53 -9.80 19.11
C LEU A 62 -26.70 -8.38 18.54
N PRO A 63 -26.12 -7.35 19.19
CA PRO A 63 -26.03 -6.02 18.62
C PRO A 63 -25.38 -6.10 17.24
N LYS A 64 -26.08 -5.60 16.22
CA LYS A 64 -25.59 -5.61 14.85
C LYS A 64 -24.22 -4.91 14.79
N PRO A 65 -23.13 -5.58 14.40
CA PRO A 65 -21.87 -4.89 14.18
C PRO A 65 -22.08 -3.88 13.06
N GLU A 66 -21.38 -2.74 13.07
CA GLU A 66 -21.46 -1.74 11.99
C GLU A 66 -20.86 -2.30 10.70
N MET A 67 -21.60 -3.17 10.02
CA MET A 67 -21.22 -3.82 8.77
C MET A 67 -22.07 -3.26 7.63
N GLY A 68 -21.39 -2.84 6.57
CA GLY A 68 -22.01 -2.22 5.40
C GLY A 68 -20.96 -1.89 4.34
N PRO A 69 -21.40 -1.51 3.13
CA PRO A 69 -20.49 -1.15 2.05
C PRO A 69 -19.64 0.08 2.45
N GLU A 70 -18.34 -0.01 2.24
CA GLU A 70 -17.40 1.10 2.40
C GLU A 70 -16.83 1.50 1.04
N LEU A 71 -16.87 2.80 0.73
CA LEU A 71 -16.30 3.34 -0.51
C LEU A 71 -14.91 3.91 -0.25
N HIS A 72 -13.90 3.33 -0.89
CA HIS A 72 -12.54 3.85 -0.91
C HIS A 72 -12.19 4.40 -2.29
N ILE A 73 -11.69 5.63 -2.33
CA ILE A 73 -11.12 6.23 -3.54
C ILE A 73 -9.68 6.57 -3.22
N ALA A 74 -8.74 6.18 -4.07
CA ALA A 74 -7.34 6.46 -3.86
C ALA A 74 -6.61 6.79 -5.16
N TYR A 75 -5.59 7.62 -5.05
CA TYR A 75 -4.59 7.76 -6.09
C TYR A 75 -3.57 6.63 -5.98
N GLY A 76 -3.08 6.18 -7.13
CA GLY A 76 -1.99 5.23 -7.25
C GLY A 76 -1.03 5.65 -8.36
N VAL A 77 0.14 5.05 -8.37
CA VAL A 77 1.09 5.14 -9.48
C VAL A 77 1.52 3.72 -9.85
N ALA A 78 1.64 3.43 -11.15
CA ALA A 78 2.00 2.10 -11.61
C ALA A 78 3.43 1.69 -11.20
N GLN A 79 4.33 2.66 -11.10
CA GLN A 79 5.70 2.41 -10.67
C GLN A 79 5.80 2.38 -9.13
N GLU A 80 6.39 1.32 -8.58
CA GLU A 80 6.73 1.25 -7.16
C GLU A 80 7.63 2.43 -6.77
N LEU A 81 7.16 3.26 -5.84
CA LEU A 81 7.95 4.40 -5.34
C LEU A 81 8.89 3.97 -4.22
N VAL A 82 8.70 2.76 -3.66
CA VAL A 82 9.40 2.17 -2.52
C VAL A 82 9.05 2.87 -1.20
N ARG A 83 8.78 4.18 -1.23
CA ARG A 83 8.37 4.97 -0.06
C ARG A 83 7.05 5.68 -0.30
N GLY A 84 6.08 5.37 0.55
CA GLY A 84 4.78 6.05 0.57
C GLY A 84 3.87 5.69 -0.60
N ASP A 85 4.10 4.56 -1.27
CA ASP A 85 3.28 4.01 -2.35
C ASP A 85 2.06 3.21 -1.87
N SER A 86 2.10 2.69 -0.64
CA SER A 86 0.98 1.94 -0.06
C SER A 86 -0.24 2.84 0.24
N VAL A 87 -1.36 2.58 -0.46
CA VAL A 87 -2.68 3.17 -0.20
C VAL A 87 -3.36 2.57 1.04
N THR A 88 -3.25 1.26 1.23
CA THR A 88 -3.89 0.53 2.33
C THR A 88 -2.83 -0.24 3.09
N LYS A 89 -2.69 0.07 4.39
CA LYS A 89 -1.77 -0.66 5.25
C LYS A 89 -2.26 -2.10 5.44
N LEU A 90 -1.32 -3.00 5.70
CA LEU A 90 -1.59 -4.36 6.11
C LEU A 90 -2.55 -4.38 7.32
N HIS A 91 -3.63 -5.15 7.20
CA HIS A 91 -4.61 -5.35 8.27
C HIS A 91 -5.21 -6.75 8.14
N CYS A 92 -5.89 -7.19 9.19
CA CYS A 92 -6.70 -8.40 9.20
C CYS A 92 -8.14 -7.95 9.39
N ASP A 93 -9.03 -8.36 8.48
CA ASP A 93 -10.45 -8.11 8.63
C ASP A 93 -11.04 -9.03 9.73
N MET A 94 -12.04 -8.51 10.44
CA MET A 94 -12.71 -9.23 11.53
C MET A 94 -13.87 -10.10 11.04
N SER A 95 -14.26 -9.92 9.78
CA SER A 95 -15.33 -10.63 9.09
C SER A 95 -14.89 -10.94 7.66
N ASP A 96 -15.68 -11.75 6.96
CA ASP A 96 -15.51 -11.90 5.53
C ASP A 96 -15.79 -10.57 4.81
N VAL A 97 -14.95 -10.21 3.84
CA VAL A 97 -15.06 -8.96 3.09
C VAL A 97 -14.93 -9.26 1.60
N VAL A 98 -15.74 -8.56 0.79
CA VAL A 98 -15.62 -8.56 -0.66
C VAL A 98 -15.26 -7.16 -1.14
N ASN A 99 -14.14 -7.05 -1.85
CA ASN A 99 -13.70 -5.81 -2.46
C ASN A 99 -14.01 -5.86 -3.96
N VAL A 100 -14.70 -4.83 -4.47
CA VAL A 100 -15.05 -4.72 -5.89
C VAL A 100 -14.39 -3.48 -6.46
N LEU A 101 -13.50 -3.66 -7.44
CA LEU A 101 -12.92 -2.54 -8.19
C LEU A 101 -13.92 -2.08 -9.25
N VAL A 102 -14.51 -0.91 -9.02
CA VAL A 102 -15.56 -0.35 -9.90
C VAL A 102 -15.04 0.67 -10.90
N HIS A 103 -13.91 1.31 -10.60
CA HIS A 103 -13.34 2.35 -11.44
C HIS A 103 -11.82 2.40 -11.31
N ALA A 104 -11.16 2.50 -12.45
CA ALA A 104 -9.74 2.76 -12.58
C ALA A 104 -9.53 3.80 -13.67
N ALA A 105 -8.66 4.78 -13.40
CA ALA A 105 -8.30 5.80 -14.36
C ALA A 105 -6.79 5.95 -14.38
N GLU A 106 -6.19 5.72 -15.54
CA GLU A 106 -4.75 5.88 -15.71
C GLU A 106 -4.36 7.36 -15.67
N VAL A 107 -3.22 7.63 -15.04
CA VAL A 107 -2.60 8.95 -14.97
C VAL A 107 -1.22 8.86 -15.62
N ASN A 108 -1.10 9.49 -16.79
CA ASN A 108 0.17 9.58 -17.50
C ASN A 108 1.11 10.59 -16.81
N LEU A 109 2.27 10.11 -16.38
CA LEU A 109 3.33 10.94 -15.80
C LEU A 109 4.12 11.65 -16.91
N LYS A 110 4.38 12.95 -16.73
CA LYS A 110 5.24 13.73 -17.64
C LYS A 110 6.73 13.36 -17.43
N GLY A 111 7.56 13.56 -18.45
CA GLY A 111 9.00 13.27 -18.38
C GLY A 111 9.73 13.95 -17.21
N GLU A 112 9.38 15.21 -16.90
CA GLU A 112 9.94 15.94 -15.75
C GLU A 112 9.58 15.30 -14.40
N GLN A 113 8.38 14.74 -14.28
CA GLN A 113 7.91 14.05 -13.08
C GLN A 113 8.66 12.73 -12.91
N LEU A 114 8.79 11.95 -14.00
CA LEU A 114 9.55 10.71 -14.01
C LEU A 114 11.02 10.92 -13.62
N ALA A 115 11.68 11.92 -14.22
CA ALA A 115 13.05 12.27 -13.88
C ALA A 115 13.20 12.66 -12.40
N SER A 116 12.22 13.41 -11.87
CA SER A 116 12.21 13.81 -10.45
C SER A 116 12.01 12.63 -9.51
N ILE A 117 11.12 11.69 -9.87
CA ILE A 117 10.88 10.44 -9.14
C ILE A 117 12.17 9.61 -9.11
N MET A 118 12.79 9.36 -10.26
CA MET A 118 14.05 8.58 -10.33
C MET A 118 15.14 9.20 -9.47
N LYS A 119 15.35 10.51 -9.56
CA LYS A 119 16.34 11.24 -8.75
C LYS A 119 16.05 11.16 -7.25
N LEU A 120 14.78 11.20 -6.84
CA LEU A 120 14.43 11.12 -5.43
C LEU A 120 14.51 9.67 -4.90
N LYS A 121 14.19 8.66 -5.71
CA LYS A 121 14.41 7.23 -5.36
C LYS A 121 15.89 6.95 -5.06
N GLU A 122 16.81 7.48 -5.86
CA GLU A 122 18.25 7.34 -5.59
C GLU A 122 18.65 8.00 -4.26
N ARG A 123 18.16 9.21 -3.99
CA ARG A 123 18.42 9.91 -2.72
C ARG A 123 17.88 9.12 -1.52
N HIS A 124 16.69 8.54 -1.66
CA HIS A 124 16.09 7.68 -0.65
C HIS A 124 16.97 6.44 -0.40
N HIS A 125 17.42 5.76 -1.46
CA HIS A 125 18.28 4.60 -1.35
C HIS A 125 19.59 4.92 -0.60
N VAL A 126 20.27 6.01 -0.96
CA VAL A 126 21.50 6.46 -0.27
C VAL A 126 21.24 6.79 1.20
N GLN A 127 20.09 7.40 1.52
CA GLN A 127 19.69 7.66 2.90
C GLN A 127 19.49 6.36 3.69
N ASP A 128 18.82 5.37 3.11
CA ASP A 128 18.59 4.07 3.74
C ASP A 128 19.90 3.35 4.04
N LEU A 129 20.81 3.33 3.06
CA LEU A 129 22.14 2.73 3.25
C LEU A 129 22.90 3.39 4.41
N LYS A 130 22.83 4.72 4.52
CA LYS A 130 23.51 5.47 5.57
C LYS A 130 22.91 5.22 6.95
N GLU A 131 21.58 5.21 7.08
CA GLU A 131 20.90 5.08 8.36
C GLU A 131 20.86 3.64 8.87
N ILE A 132 20.69 2.66 7.98
CA ILE A 132 20.59 1.23 8.34
C ILE A 132 21.97 0.63 8.60
N PHE A 133 22.94 0.90 7.73
CA PHE A 133 24.28 0.29 7.79
C PHE A 133 25.35 1.22 8.38
N GLY A 134 24.98 2.44 8.80
CA GLY A 134 25.89 3.35 9.50
C GLY A 134 27.09 3.80 8.66
N MET A 135 26.98 3.78 7.32
CA MET A 135 28.04 4.26 6.42
C MET A 135 28.25 5.77 6.61
N LYS A 136 29.11 6.14 7.57
CA LYS A 136 29.72 7.47 7.60
C LYS A 136 30.53 7.60 6.32
N LYS A 137 30.20 8.57 5.45
CA LYS A 137 31.20 9.04 4.49
C LYS A 137 32.44 9.40 5.31
N LYS A 138 33.54 8.64 5.16
CA LYS A 138 34.85 9.17 5.48
C LYS A 138 35.02 10.37 4.57
N VAL A 139 34.80 11.57 5.11
CA VAL A 139 35.31 12.78 4.49
C VAL A 139 36.81 12.76 4.78
N ASP A 140 37.54 11.94 4.03
CA ASP A 140 38.97 12.14 3.92
C ASP A 140 39.15 13.35 3.01
N ARG A 141 39.37 14.51 3.63
CA ARG A 141 40.03 15.63 2.96
C ARG A 141 41.42 15.16 2.59
N VAL A 142 41.62 14.71 1.37
CA VAL A 142 42.96 14.62 0.77
C VAL A 142 42.92 15.26 -0.61
N GLN A 143 43.81 16.24 -0.77
CA GLN A 143 44.14 16.96 -2.00
C GLN A 143 44.65 16.02 -3.10
N PRO A 144 44.67 16.45 -4.38
CA PRO A 144 44.84 15.55 -5.50
C PRO A 144 46.32 15.21 -5.72
N ALA A 145 46.65 13.92 -5.81
CA ALA A 145 47.89 13.48 -6.41
C ALA A 145 47.78 12.05 -6.94
N GLY A 146 48.08 11.89 -8.24
CA GLY A 146 48.80 10.73 -8.76
C GLY A 146 47.98 9.50 -9.18
N TYR A 147 48.06 9.19 -10.46
CA TYR A 147 47.63 7.94 -11.10
C TYR A 147 48.10 6.67 -10.38
N SER A 148 47.23 5.66 -10.31
CA SER A 148 47.56 4.29 -10.75
C SER A 148 46.32 3.38 -10.81
N THR A 149 46.27 2.67 -11.93
CA THR A 149 45.33 1.62 -12.35
C THR A 149 45.43 0.38 -11.44
N GLN A 150 44.29 -0.25 -11.10
CA GLN A 150 43.99 -1.69 -11.35
C GLN A 150 42.69 -2.17 -10.65
N ASN A 151 41.73 -2.54 -11.50
CA ASN A 151 40.88 -3.74 -11.55
C ASN A 151 40.13 -4.26 -10.30
N GLY A 152 38.82 -4.50 -10.50
CA GLY A 152 37.97 -5.26 -9.57
C GLY A 152 36.53 -5.38 -10.04
N THR A 153 36.32 -6.02 -11.20
CA THR A 153 35.01 -6.36 -11.76
C THR A 153 34.25 -7.31 -10.82
N SER A 154 33.09 -6.90 -10.32
CA SER A 154 32.04 -7.83 -9.88
C SER A 154 30.66 -7.29 -10.27
N SER A 155 30.35 -7.55 -11.54
CA SER A 155 29.02 -7.44 -12.13
C SER A 155 28.04 -8.35 -11.39
N ALA A 156 27.20 -7.79 -10.52
CA ALA A 156 26.01 -8.48 -10.02
C ALA A 156 24.82 -8.10 -10.91
N ARG A 157 24.32 -9.13 -11.60
CA ARG A 157 23.33 -9.11 -12.69
C ARG A 157 21.99 -8.55 -12.20
N VAL A 158 21.51 -7.48 -12.84
CA VAL A 158 20.11 -7.08 -12.77
C VAL A 158 19.32 -8.10 -13.59
N SER A 159 18.68 -9.05 -12.92
CA SER A 159 17.74 -9.97 -13.55
C SER A 159 16.49 -9.16 -13.93
N LYS A 160 16.40 -8.87 -15.22
CA LYS A 160 15.22 -8.41 -15.93
C LYS A 160 14.13 -9.46 -15.77
N LEU A 161 13.09 -9.17 -15.00
CA LEU A 161 11.87 -9.98 -14.97
C LEU A 161 10.89 -9.38 -15.97
N GLU A 162 10.43 -10.25 -16.86
CA GLU A 162 9.62 -9.94 -18.02
C GLU A 162 8.20 -9.56 -17.59
N ASP A 163 7.69 -8.46 -18.14
CA ASP A 163 6.30 -8.02 -18.03
C ASP A 163 5.40 -9.03 -18.75
N SER A 164 4.72 -9.88 -17.99
CA SER A 164 3.49 -10.51 -18.46
C SER A 164 2.33 -9.57 -18.15
N ALA A 165 1.79 -8.95 -19.20
CA ALA A 165 0.68 -8.00 -19.12
C ALA A 165 -0.62 -8.68 -18.63
N VAL A 166 -0.82 -8.64 -17.32
CA VAL A 166 -2.14 -8.43 -16.73
C VAL A 166 -2.14 -6.96 -16.33
N GLU A 167 -3.18 -6.19 -16.68
CA GLU A 167 -3.27 -4.80 -16.20
C GLU A 167 -3.44 -4.83 -14.67
N ASP A 168 -2.32 -4.87 -13.95
CA ASP A 168 -2.25 -4.85 -12.50
C ASP A 168 -2.56 -3.42 -12.02
N VAL A 169 -3.84 -3.06 -12.06
CA VAL A 169 -4.36 -1.79 -11.56
C VAL A 169 -4.15 -1.66 -10.04
N GLN A 170 -4.03 -2.80 -9.34
CA GLN A 170 -3.79 -2.83 -7.90
C GLN A 170 -2.92 -4.03 -7.49
N GLY A 171 -1.61 -3.80 -7.33
CA GLY A 171 -0.69 -4.78 -6.75
C GLY A 171 -0.85 -4.84 -5.22
N GLY A 172 -1.32 -5.96 -4.70
CA GLY A 172 -1.49 -6.19 -3.26
C GLY A 172 -1.15 -7.62 -2.87
N GLY A 173 -0.47 -7.77 -1.72
CA GLY A 173 -0.19 -9.09 -1.15
C GLY A 173 -1.32 -9.53 -0.21
N PHE A 174 -1.91 -10.70 -0.48
CA PHE A 174 -2.81 -11.37 0.45
C PHE A 174 -2.03 -12.41 1.24
N PHE A 175 -2.18 -12.39 2.56
CA PHE A 175 -1.54 -13.35 3.47
C PHE A 175 -2.61 -14.19 4.13
N LEU A 176 -2.32 -15.48 4.25
CA LEU A 176 -3.16 -16.39 5.01
C LEU A 176 -3.09 -16.05 6.50
N ARG A 177 -4.17 -16.34 7.22
CA ARG A 177 -4.25 -16.06 8.67
C ARG A 177 -3.19 -16.85 9.44
N GLU A 178 -2.85 -18.03 8.95
CA GLU A 178 -1.81 -18.92 9.47
C GLU A 178 -0.41 -18.30 9.39
N ASP A 179 -0.18 -17.36 8.48
CA ASP A 179 1.10 -16.68 8.32
C ASP A 179 1.25 -15.45 9.22
N VAL A 180 0.20 -15.03 9.94
CA VAL A 180 0.23 -13.87 10.85
C VAL A 180 1.40 -13.94 11.86
N PRO A 181 1.73 -15.07 12.50
CA PRO A 181 2.89 -15.16 13.39
C PRO A 181 4.21 -14.90 12.65
N LYS A 182 4.41 -15.51 11.47
CA LYS A 182 5.63 -15.32 10.66
C LYS A 182 5.75 -13.87 10.18
N LEU A 183 4.63 -13.28 9.78
CA LEU A 183 4.56 -11.90 9.31
C LEU A 183 4.89 -10.93 10.45
N ARG A 184 4.39 -11.20 11.66
CA ARG A 184 4.75 -10.44 12.86
C ARG A 184 6.25 -10.49 13.14
N ASP A 185 6.86 -11.67 13.06
CA ASP A 185 8.30 -11.83 13.29
C ASP A 185 9.12 -11.10 12.21
N TYR A 186 8.71 -11.21 10.95
CA TYR A 186 9.31 -10.48 9.84
C TYR A 186 9.24 -8.96 10.06
N LEU A 187 8.05 -8.43 10.35
CA LEU A 187 7.86 -7.00 10.55
C LEU A 187 8.65 -6.46 11.76
N ASN A 188 8.74 -7.24 12.85
CA ASN A 188 9.55 -6.88 14.02
C ASN A 188 11.06 -6.94 13.74
N LYS A 189 11.50 -7.80 12.84
CA LYS A 189 12.91 -7.90 12.44
C LYS A 189 13.31 -6.77 11.47
N HIS A 190 12.42 -6.44 10.54
CA HIS A 190 12.68 -5.52 9.43
C HIS A 190 12.09 -4.11 9.65
N PHE A 191 11.59 -3.78 10.85
CA PHE A 191 10.88 -2.52 11.09
C PHE A 191 11.66 -1.25 10.69
N ARG A 192 13.00 -1.29 10.76
CA ARG A 192 13.90 -0.17 10.42
C ARG A 192 13.92 0.17 8.94
N GLU A 193 13.51 -0.77 8.08
CA GLU A 193 13.42 -0.59 6.64
C GLU A 193 12.18 0.22 6.25
N PHE A 194 11.14 0.21 7.09
CA PHE A 194 9.91 0.96 6.82
C PHE A 194 10.04 2.43 7.23
N ARG A 195 9.35 3.29 6.48
CA ARG A 195 9.34 4.74 6.70
C ARG A 195 7.93 5.32 6.64
N HIS A 196 7.71 6.42 7.35
CA HIS A 196 6.52 7.24 7.21
C HIS A 196 6.60 8.15 5.97
N ILE A 197 5.49 8.83 5.66
CA ILE A 197 5.32 9.71 4.49
C ILE A 197 6.44 10.78 4.40
N ASN A 198 6.92 11.29 5.54
CA ASN A 198 7.97 12.31 5.59
C ASN A 198 9.39 11.73 5.65
N CYS A 199 9.58 10.48 5.20
CA CYS A 199 10.86 9.76 5.23
C CYS A 199 11.45 9.55 6.63
N SER A 200 10.65 9.67 7.69
CA SER A 200 11.09 9.29 9.04
C SER A 200 11.07 7.76 9.20
N PRO A 201 12.08 7.16 9.86
CA PRO A 201 12.07 5.74 10.18
C PRO A 201 10.87 5.37 11.06
N VAL A 202 10.33 4.18 10.85
CA VAL A 202 9.35 3.60 11.77
C VAL A 202 10.06 3.14 13.04
N PRO A 203 9.67 3.60 14.24
CA PRO A 203 10.34 3.23 15.48
C PRO A 203 9.95 1.82 15.96
N ARG A 204 8.73 1.36 15.66
CA ARG A 204 8.26 0.01 15.98
C ARG A 204 7.03 -0.35 15.15
N VAL A 205 6.88 -1.64 14.82
CA VAL A 205 5.65 -2.17 14.25
C VAL A 205 4.84 -2.88 15.34
N LYS A 206 3.53 -2.63 15.40
CA LYS A 206 2.60 -3.37 16.26
C LYS A 206 1.57 -4.10 15.39
N MET A 207 1.62 -5.43 15.42
CA MET A 207 0.48 -6.27 15.07
C MET A 207 -0.25 -6.62 16.36
N HIS A 208 -1.48 -6.14 16.51
CA HIS A 208 -2.35 -6.66 17.55
C HIS A 208 -2.97 -7.96 17.06
N SER A 209 -3.07 -8.95 17.94
CA SER A 209 -3.61 -10.30 17.67
C SER A 209 -5.04 -10.29 17.09
N TYR A 210 -5.72 -9.14 17.14
CA TYR A 210 -7.07 -8.91 16.62
C TYR A 210 -7.27 -7.52 15.97
N PHE A 211 -6.22 -6.71 15.74
CA PHE A 211 -6.42 -5.34 15.26
C PHE A 211 -5.28 -4.80 14.37
N ASN A 212 -5.71 -3.98 13.41
CA ASN A 212 -4.99 -3.09 12.49
C ASN A 212 -3.49 -2.84 12.79
N LEU A 213 -2.66 -2.90 11.74
CA LEU A 213 -1.26 -2.50 11.82
C LEU A 213 -1.16 -0.97 11.98
N ILE A 214 -1.07 -0.52 13.23
CA ILE A 214 -0.68 0.87 13.51
C ILE A 214 0.84 0.89 13.57
N VAL A 215 1.43 1.31 12.45
CA VAL A 215 2.79 1.84 12.42
C VAL A 215 2.77 3.17 13.20
N GLN A 216 3.16 3.12 14.48
CA GLN A 216 3.27 4.29 15.35
C GLN A 216 4.63 4.94 15.19
#